data_AF-A0A2P8VU80-F1
#
_entry.id   AF-A0A2P8VU80-F1
#
_cell.length_a   1.000
_cell.length_b   1.000
_cell.length_c   1.000
_cell.angle_alpha   90.00
_cell.angle_beta   90.00
_cell.angle_gamma   90.00
#
_symmetry.space_group_name_H-M   'P 1'
#
loop_
_entity.id
_entity.type
_entity.pdbx_description
1 polymer ?
#
loop_
_entity_poly.entity_id
_entity_poly.type
_entity_poly.pdbx_seq_one_letter_code
_entity_poly.pdbx_strand_id
1 'polypeptide(L)'
;METQFNLDLVWGGYHASISSDDGQVSVFRMLDFNRDAYHAALFAEKFTGTPTLEQLRDLFPSIGHVPIDARSLLLNDDLQMIARKELSRSDLEGYIYYLEAHEVPQEEINDLIERILGFSRNEPPLHLCLEIIEDQLVISERE
;
A
#
# COMPACT_ATOMS: atom_id res chain seq x y z
N MET A 1 12.42 13.95 17.89
CA MET A 1 11.18 13.63 17.17
C MET A 1 10.68 12.35 17.75
N GLU A 2 9.43 12.29 18.19
CA GLU A 2 8.77 11.01 18.45
C GLU A 2 8.62 10.35 17.08
N THR A 3 9.51 9.41 16.78
CA THR A 3 9.49 8.64 15.51
C THR A 3 8.45 7.54 15.61
N GLN A 4 7.25 7.83 16.12
CA GLN A 4 6.18 6.87 16.28
C GLN A 4 4.99 7.31 15.44
N PHE A 5 4.54 6.43 14.55
CA PHE A 5 3.39 6.69 13.68
C PHE A 5 2.44 5.51 13.68
N ASN A 6 1.15 5.81 13.89
CA ASN A 6 0.10 4.80 13.90
C ASN A 6 -0.67 4.85 12.58
N LEU A 7 -0.84 3.71 11.93
CA LEU A 7 -1.59 3.60 10.69
C LEU A 7 -2.34 2.29 10.59
N ASP A 8 -3.39 2.31 9.78
CA ASP A 8 -4.09 1.10 9.37
C ASP A 8 -3.61 0.72 7.96
N LEU A 9 -3.17 -0.53 7.78
CA LEU A 9 -2.77 -1.07 6.48
C LEU A 9 -3.64 -2.26 6.08
N VAL A 10 -4.02 -2.34 4.80
CA VAL A 10 -4.72 -3.52 4.29
C VAL A 10 -4.38 -3.76 2.82
N TRP A 11 -4.25 -5.03 2.44
CA TRP A 11 -4.15 -5.43 1.03
C TRP A 11 -5.40 -4.98 0.27
N GLY A 12 -5.21 -4.23 -0.82
CA GLY A 12 -6.29 -3.59 -1.59
C GLY A 12 -6.82 -2.29 -1.00
N GLY A 13 -6.23 -1.80 0.10
CA GLY A 13 -6.55 -0.50 0.69
C GLY A 13 -6.04 0.66 -0.16
N TYR A 14 -6.88 1.67 -0.32
CA TYR A 14 -6.49 2.97 -0.84
C TYR A 14 -6.01 3.83 0.33
N HIS A 15 -4.77 4.30 0.24
CA HIS A 15 -4.15 5.13 1.24
C HIS A 15 -3.84 6.48 0.63
N ALA A 16 -4.06 7.53 1.41
CA ALA A 16 -3.92 8.91 0.98
C ALA A 16 -3.03 9.69 1.93
N SER A 17 -2.23 10.59 1.36
CA SER A 17 -1.51 11.63 2.09
C SER A 17 -1.73 12.97 1.42
N ILE A 18 -1.66 14.04 2.22
CA ILE A 18 -1.82 15.42 1.81
C ILE A 18 -0.42 16.01 1.65
N SER A 19 -0.15 16.52 0.46
CA SER A 19 1.08 17.24 0.18
C SER A 19 1.15 18.51 1.03
N SER A 20 2.25 18.68 1.77
CA SER A 20 2.52 19.90 2.54
C SER A 20 2.71 21.15 1.67
N ASP A 21 3.06 20.96 0.40
CA ASP A 21 3.47 22.05 -0.49
C ASP A 21 2.26 22.74 -1.15
N ASP A 22 1.26 21.96 -1.57
CA ASP A 22 0.11 22.42 -2.35
C ASP A 22 -1.25 21.98 -1.79
N GLY A 23 -1.26 21.22 -0.68
CA GLY A 23 -2.48 20.72 -0.05
C GLY A 23 -3.24 19.68 -0.87
N GLN A 24 -2.65 19.18 -1.97
CA GLN A 24 -3.28 18.17 -2.80
C GLN A 24 -3.16 16.79 -2.16
N VAL A 25 -4.23 16.01 -2.27
CA VAL A 25 -4.28 14.63 -1.81
C VAL A 25 -3.77 13.72 -2.92
N SER A 26 -2.77 12.91 -2.57
CA SER A 26 -2.25 11.84 -3.41
C SER A 26 -2.74 10.50 -2.89
N VAL A 27 -2.96 9.52 -3.77
CA VAL A 27 -3.44 8.19 -3.38
C VAL A 27 -2.51 7.12 -3.95
N PHE A 28 -2.32 6.05 -3.20
CA PHE A 28 -1.83 4.78 -3.72
C PHE A 28 -2.74 3.63 -3.27
N ARG A 29 -2.66 2.51 -3.99
CA ARG A 29 -3.35 1.27 -3.61
C ARG A 29 -2.32 0.24 -3.15
N MET A 30 -2.50 -0.28 -1.94
CA MET A 30 -1.65 -1.30 -1.36
C MET A 30 -1.87 -2.63 -2.08
N LEU A 31 -0.81 -3.20 -2.64
CA LEU A 31 -0.84 -4.49 -3.35
C LEU A 31 -0.32 -5.60 -2.44
N ASP A 32 0.81 -5.37 -1.77
CA ASP A 32 1.44 -6.33 -0.87
C ASP A 32 2.29 -5.61 0.18
N PHE A 33 2.55 -6.26 1.31
CA PHE A 33 3.28 -5.66 2.43
C PHE A 33 4.09 -6.71 3.18
N ASN A 34 5.35 -6.37 3.47
CA ASN A 34 6.19 -7.08 4.42
C ASN A 34 7.02 -6.09 5.24
N ARG A 35 7.90 -6.61 6.10
CA ARG A 35 8.70 -5.80 7.03
C ARG A 35 9.63 -4.81 6.32
N ASP A 36 10.14 -5.16 5.14
CA ASP A 36 11.19 -4.41 4.45
C ASP A 36 10.61 -3.46 3.40
N ALA A 37 9.53 -3.87 2.73
CA ALA A 37 8.91 -3.11 1.67
C ALA A 37 7.39 -3.28 1.62
N TYR A 38 6.74 -2.28 1.05
CA TYR A 38 5.38 -2.38 0.57
C TYR A 38 5.35 -2.22 -0.95
N HIS A 39 4.44 -2.94 -1.57
CA HIS A 39 4.20 -2.89 -3.00
C HIS A 39 2.92 -2.12 -3.24
N ALA A 40 2.97 -1.12 -4.11
CA ALA A 40 1.84 -0.24 -4.38
C ALA A 40 1.59 -0.06 -5.87
N ALA A 41 0.34 0.21 -6.22
CA ALA A 41 -0.03 0.87 -7.46
C ALA A 41 -0.18 2.37 -7.19
N LEU A 42 0.39 3.22 -8.05
CA LEU A 42 0.34 4.68 -7.91
C LEU A 42 -0.62 5.29 -8.94
N PHE A 43 -1.29 6.35 -8.54
CA PHE A 43 -2.21 7.13 -9.36
C PHE A 43 -1.62 8.51 -9.64
N ALA A 44 -1.80 9.02 -10.86
CA ALA A 44 -1.28 10.35 -11.22
C ALA A 44 -2.22 11.47 -10.76
N GLU A 45 -3.48 11.13 -10.57
CA GLU A 45 -4.55 12.01 -10.15
C GLU A 45 -4.27 12.62 -8.77
N LYS A 46 -4.58 13.92 -8.67
CA LYS A 46 -4.49 14.70 -7.44
C LYS A 46 -5.88 15.21 -7.11
N PHE A 47 -6.21 15.26 -5.82
CA PHE A 47 -7.53 15.68 -5.35
C PHE A 47 -7.40 16.86 -4.40
N THR A 48 -8.36 17.78 -4.45
CA THR A 48 -8.42 18.93 -3.53
C THR A 48 -8.93 18.56 -2.12
N GLY A 49 -9.25 17.28 -1.89
CA GLY A 49 -9.74 16.73 -0.62
C GLY A 49 -9.82 15.22 -0.70
N THR A 50 -10.18 14.55 0.39
CA THR A 50 -10.26 13.08 0.44
C THR A 50 -11.24 12.53 -0.60
N PRO A 51 -10.78 11.73 -1.59
CA PRO A 51 -11.66 11.21 -2.63
C PRO A 51 -12.62 10.15 -2.09
N THR A 52 -13.78 10.02 -2.74
CA THR A 52 -14.75 8.98 -2.42
C THR A 52 -14.35 7.64 -3.02
N LEU A 53 -14.89 6.53 -2.49
CA LEU A 53 -14.66 5.20 -3.06
C LEU A 53 -15.10 5.09 -4.53
N GLU A 54 -16.13 5.83 -4.94
CA GLU A 54 -16.57 5.86 -6.35
C GLU A 54 -15.48 6.48 -7.23
N GLN A 55 -14.93 7.64 -6.85
CA GLN A 55 -13.83 8.28 -7.57
C GLN A 55 -12.59 7.37 -7.63
N LEU A 56 -12.29 6.64 -6.55
CA LEU A 56 -11.16 5.71 -6.47
C LEU A 56 -11.33 4.46 -7.34
N ARG A 57 -12.57 4.01 -7.58
CA ARG A 57 -12.86 2.82 -8.39
C ARG A 57 -12.62 3.03 -9.87
N ASP A 58 -12.76 4.27 -10.32
CA ASP A 58 -12.59 4.67 -11.71
C ASP A 58 -11.14 5.04 -12.06
N LEU A 59 -10.25 5.05 -11.05
CA LEU A 59 -8.84 5.33 -11.26
C LEU A 59 -8.15 4.19 -12.02
N PHE A 60 -7.29 4.58 -12.96
CA PHE A 60 -6.36 3.69 -13.62
C PHE A 60 -4.94 3.96 -13.10
N PRO A 61 -4.19 2.96 -12.62
CA PRO A 61 -2.84 3.18 -12.14
C PRO A 61 -1.95 3.78 -13.24
N SER A 62 -1.25 4.86 -12.92
CA SER A 62 -0.17 5.38 -13.78
C SER A 62 1.08 4.51 -13.66
N ILE A 63 1.27 3.89 -12.49
CA ILE A 63 2.27 2.85 -12.23
C ILE A 63 1.53 1.67 -11.60
N GLY A 64 1.49 0.54 -12.31
CA GLY A 64 0.78 -0.67 -11.86
C GLY A 64 1.48 -1.43 -10.73
N HIS A 65 2.78 -1.22 -10.53
CA HIS A 65 3.56 -1.79 -9.44
C HIS A 65 4.82 -0.97 -9.18
N VAL A 66 5.09 -0.70 -7.90
CA VAL A 66 6.37 -0.20 -7.42
C VAL A 66 6.66 -0.78 -6.04
N PRO A 67 7.86 -1.34 -5.80
CA PRO A 67 8.33 -1.63 -4.45
C PRO A 67 8.83 -0.35 -3.78
N ILE A 68 8.38 -0.10 -2.55
CA ILE A 68 8.78 1.07 -1.76
C ILE A 68 9.24 0.58 -0.38
N ASP A 69 10.35 1.14 0.10
CA ASP A 69 10.89 0.84 1.44
C ASP A 69 9.83 1.11 2.52
N ALA A 70 9.57 0.13 3.40
CA ALA A 70 8.55 0.26 4.45
C ALA A 70 8.79 1.46 5.37
N ARG A 71 10.04 1.92 5.51
CA ARG A 71 10.37 3.14 6.29
C ARG A 71 9.74 4.40 5.71
N SER A 72 9.39 4.44 4.42
CA SER A 72 8.75 5.62 3.83
C SER A 72 7.32 5.84 4.33
N LEU A 73 6.70 4.84 4.97
CA LEU A 73 5.41 5.00 5.64
C LEU A 73 5.50 5.98 6.83
N LEU A 74 6.69 6.16 7.40
CA LEU A 74 6.97 7.14 8.46
C LEU A 74 7.22 8.55 7.96
N LEU A 75 7.38 8.75 6.65
CA LEU A 75 7.66 10.08 6.07
C LEU A 75 6.38 10.89 5.84
N ASN A 76 5.20 10.28 5.98
CA ASN A 76 3.92 10.90 5.74
C ASN A 76 3.08 10.85 7.01
N ASP A 77 3.24 11.86 7.87
CA ASP A 77 2.59 11.97 9.19
C ASP A 77 1.05 12.01 9.11
N ASP A 78 0.49 12.10 7.91
CA ASP A 78 -0.95 12.19 7.63
C ASP A 78 -1.45 11.04 6.75
N LEU A 79 -0.64 10.01 6.52
CA LEU A 79 -1.03 8.85 5.73
C LEU A 79 -2.22 8.15 6.39
N GLN A 80 -3.31 8.01 5.64
CA GLN A 80 -4.54 7.39 6.13
C GLN A 80 -5.12 6.43 5.09
N MET A 81 -5.63 5.29 5.56
CA MET A 81 -6.47 4.42 4.74
C MET A 81 -7.86 5.07 4.60
N ILE A 82 -8.25 5.38 3.37
CA ILE A 82 -9.49 6.12 3.07
C ILE A 82 -10.59 5.23 2.49
N ALA A 83 -10.23 4.10 1.89
CA ALA A 83 -11.18 3.14 1.36
C ALA A 83 -10.53 1.76 1.15
N ARG A 84 -11.36 0.74 0.93
CA ARG A 84 -10.91 -0.62 0.58
C ARG A 84 -11.71 -1.14 -0.61
N LYS A 85 -11.02 -1.82 -1.52
CA LYS A 85 -11.60 -2.67 -2.56
C LYS A 85 -10.74 -3.91 -2.70
N GLU A 86 -11.37 -5.08 -2.62
CA GLU A 86 -10.70 -6.37 -2.84
C GLU A 86 -9.83 -6.31 -4.10
N LEU A 87 -8.60 -6.80 -3.97
CA LEU A 87 -7.72 -6.99 -5.11
C LEU A 87 -8.30 -8.07 -6.02
N SER A 88 -8.13 -7.83 -7.31
CA SER A 88 -8.32 -8.79 -8.38
C SER A 88 -6.97 -9.15 -8.99
N ARG A 89 -6.89 -10.23 -9.75
CA ARG A 89 -5.63 -10.60 -10.41
C ARG A 89 -5.12 -9.51 -11.37
N SER A 90 -6.03 -8.79 -12.03
CA SER A 90 -5.65 -7.66 -12.90
C SER A 90 -5.04 -6.50 -12.11
N ASP A 91 -5.43 -6.29 -10.85
CA ASP A 91 -4.79 -5.27 -10.01
C ASP A 91 -3.32 -5.60 -9.69
N LEU A 92 -2.95 -6.88 -9.79
CA LEU A 92 -1.60 -7.38 -9.49
C LEU A 92 -0.78 -7.65 -10.76
N GLU A 93 -1.29 -7.33 -11.95
CA GLU A 93 -0.62 -7.63 -13.22
C GLU A 93 0.80 -7.05 -13.28
N GLY A 94 0.98 -5.79 -12.84
CA GLY A 94 2.31 -5.18 -12.73
C GLY A 94 3.25 -5.91 -11.78
N TYR A 95 2.73 -6.43 -10.67
CA TYR A 95 3.52 -7.20 -9.71
C TYR A 95 3.89 -8.58 -10.26
N ILE A 96 2.98 -9.23 -10.98
CA ILE A 96 3.23 -10.50 -11.67
C ILE A 96 4.37 -10.32 -12.67
N TYR A 97 4.32 -9.30 -13.54
CA TYR A 97 5.41 -9.02 -14.48
C TYR A 97 6.75 -8.77 -13.80
N TYR A 98 6.75 -8.08 -12.65
CA TYR A 98 7.96 -7.89 -11.85
C TYR A 98 8.54 -9.22 -11.36
N LEU A 99 7.71 -10.13 -10.84
CA LEU A 99 8.15 -11.44 -10.34
C LEU A 99 8.67 -12.33 -11.48
N GLU A 100 7.98 -12.34 -12.61
CA GLU A 100 8.39 -13.07 -13.81
C GLU A 100 9.75 -12.57 -14.33
N ALA A 101 9.97 -11.25 -14.34
CA ALA A 101 11.25 -10.65 -14.73
C ALA A 101 12.41 -11.00 -13.79
N HIS A 102 12.12 -11.43 -12.56
CA HIS A 102 13.10 -11.93 -11.59
C HIS A 102 13.19 -13.47 -11.56
N GLU A 103 12.67 -14.13 -12.60
CA GLU A 103 12.75 -15.58 -12.78
C GLU A 103 12.12 -16.40 -11.63
N VAL A 104 11.16 -15.81 -10.90
CA VAL A 104 10.39 -16.53 -9.87
C VAL A 104 9.56 -17.62 -10.56
N PRO A 105 9.57 -18.87 -10.07
CA PRO A 105 8.79 -19.95 -10.68
C PRO A 105 7.29 -19.64 -10.72
N GLN A 106 6.62 -19.95 -11.84
CA GLN A 106 5.21 -19.63 -12.04
C GLN A 106 4.28 -20.20 -10.95
N GLU A 107 4.61 -21.38 -10.42
CA GLU A 107 3.88 -22.00 -9.31
C GLU A 107 3.96 -21.12 -8.05
N GLU A 108 5.16 -20.66 -7.69
CA GLU A 108 5.36 -19.75 -6.55
C GLU A 108 4.68 -18.39 -6.76
N ILE A 109 4.68 -17.86 -7.99
CA ILE A 109 3.94 -16.65 -8.34
C ILE A 109 2.45 -16.88 -8.10
N ASN A 110 1.87 -17.97 -8.60
CA ASN A 110 0.45 -18.24 -8.44
C ASN A 110 0.07 -18.39 -6.96
N ASP A 111 0.88 -19.11 -6.17
CA ASP A 111 0.66 -19.29 -4.74
C ASP A 111 0.71 -17.96 -3.98
N LEU A 112 1.69 -17.10 -4.29
CA LEU A 112 1.79 -15.78 -3.71
C LEU A 112 0.57 -14.90 -4.06
N ILE A 113 0.18 -14.88 -5.33
CA ILE A 113 -0.97 -14.08 -5.79
C ILE A 113 -2.25 -14.55 -5.12
N GLU A 114 -2.52 -15.86 -5.04
CA GLU A 114 -3.70 -16.37 -4.35
C GLU A 114 -3.71 -16.03 -2.86
N ARG A 115 -2.53 -16.04 -2.19
CA ARG A 115 -2.42 -15.58 -0.80
C ARG A 115 -2.74 -14.10 -0.65
N ILE A 116 -2.20 -13.24 -1.51
CA ILE A 116 -2.48 -11.79 -1.50
C ILE A 116 -3.97 -11.51 -1.73
N LEU A 117 -4.58 -12.18 -2.71
CA LEU A 117 -6.02 -12.07 -2.97
C LEU A 117 -6.84 -12.54 -1.77
N GLY A 118 -6.42 -13.63 -1.12
CA GLY A 118 -6.99 -14.13 0.12
C GLY A 118 -6.94 -13.09 1.25
N PHE A 119 -5.77 -12.47 1.48
CA PHE A 119 -5.62 -11.42 2.48
C PHE A 119 -6.48 -10.20 2.19
N SER A 120 -6.49 -9.74 0.93
CA SER A 120 -7.29 -8.59 0.51
C SER A 120 -8.80 -8.81 0.68
N ARG A 121 -9.27 -10.05 0.65
CA ARG A 121 -10.69 -10.41 0.86
C ARG A 121 -11.02 -10.60 2.33
N ASN A 122 -10.19 -11.35 3.06
CA ASN A 122 -10.61 -11.94 4.33
C ASN A 122 -10.05 -11.23 5.55
N GLU A 123 -8.88 -10.58 5.44
CA GLU A 123 -8.22 -10.02 6.63
C GLU A 123 -8.76 -8.64 6.97
N PRO A 124 -8.88 -8.30 8.27
CA PRO A 124 -9.10 -6.92 8.70
C PRO A 124 -7.85 -6.06 8.40
N PRO A 125 -7.98 -4.73 8.44
CA PRO A 125 -6.81 -3.86 8.44
C PRO A 125 -5.87 -4.19 9.61
N LEU A 126 -4.57 -4.22 9.33
CA LEU A 126 -3.52 -4.27 10.33
C LEU A 126 -3.45 -2.93 11.02
N HIS A 127 -3.67 -2.90 12.32
CA HIS A 127 -3.51 -1.71 13.15
C HIS A 127 -2.06 -1.65 13.61
N LEU A 128 -1.23 -0.86 12.91
CA LEU A 128 0.20 -0.86 13.12
C LEU A 128 0.67 0.40 13.86
N CYS A 129 1.71 0.20 14.67
CA CYS A 129 2.56 1.23 15.19
C CYS A 129 3.96 1.05 14.59
N LEU A 130 4.46 2.09 13.93
CA LEU A 130 5.75 2.11 13.26
C LEU A 130 6.71 3.00 14.05
N GLU A 131 7.90 2.49 14.34
CA GLU A 131 8.94 3.22 15.05
C GLU A 131 10.34 3.03 14.45
N ILE A 132 11.19 4.06 14.54
CA ILE A 132 12.63 3.93 14.29
C ILE A 132 13.37 3.81 15.62
N ILE A 133 13.95 2.64 15.86
CA ILE A 133 14.80 2.35 17.03
C ILE A 133 16.18 1.91 16.51
N GLU A 134 17.23 2.64 16.89
CA GLU A 134 18.62 2.35 16.47
C GLU A 134 18.76 2.20 14.94
N ASP A 135 18.17 3.13 14.18
CA ASP A 135 18.11 3.15 12.71
C ASP A 135 17.36 1.97 12.05
N GLN A 136 16.61 1.19 12.83
CA GLN A 136 15.79 0.09 12.33
C GLN A 136 14.30 0.38 12.45
N LEU A 137 13.54 -0.02 11.42
CA LEU A 137 12.08 -0.03 11.48
C LEU A 137 11.61 -1.16 12.41
N VAL A 138 10.90 -0.76 13.45
CA VAL A 138 10.16 -1.62 14.36
C VAL A 138 8.68 -1.47 14.03
N ILE A 139 8.01 -2.59 13.83
CA ILE A 139 6.58 -2.67 13.51
C ILE A 139 5.93 -3.47 14.63
N SER A 140 4.98 -2.87 15.33
CA SER A 140 4.17 -3.51 16.35
C SER A 140 2.68 -3.36 16.03
N GLU A 141 1.86 -4.21 16.60
CA GLU A 141 0.41 -4.05 16.56
C GLU A 141 -0.01 -3.00 17.59
N ARG A 142 -0.90 -2.09 17.19
CA ARG A 142 -1.50 -1.08 18.07
C ARG A 142 -2.57 -1.75 18.92
N GLU A 143 -2.40 -1.68 20.25
CA GLU A 143 -3.40 -2.12 21.24
C GLU A 143 -4.75 -1.40 21.12
#